data_AF-A0A0F9UIK5-F1
#
_entry.id   AF-A0A0F9UIK5-F1
#
_cell.length_a   1.000
_cell.length_b   1.000
_cell.length_c   1.000
_cell.angle_alpha   90.00
_cell.angle_beta   90.00
_cell.angle_gamma   90.00
#
_symmetry.space_group_name_H-M   'P 1'
#
loop_
_entity.id
_entity.type
_entity.pdbx_description
1 polymer ?
#
loop_
_entity_poly.entity_id
_entity_poly.type
_entity_poly.pdbx_seq_one_letter_code
_entity_poly.pdbx_strand_id
1 'polypeptide(L)'
;MTLKSDNIKQLNMKFFKNFILVFSLVLTFGCTKEDEVKTEKVIDEEQNEEVETVEEPEPVVYFTYNATALNDSERWIIVYDSDGNLLDYKQDLLEGPMTFTAHKDSIPEKINITKLSYNKFNDGISEGHRLLTFTDIDDNSVWNDNNYNITGNLIGTFNFQVRNITEYEAFQISTPYNILRPGEFSSESNDNKITLQLTNIPLYENMEYWINVRGENGRTKFLKISPANGESYIHDFNDFLEFDEYVTINLPSNQFYILQSGGFSSNESNTYWGDGQSFSEFFGNGEGKPENSFLNGYDRYKFGLGISFIDYSYGYYKIGDKVLDITIPMKPSFTMVSQDIYNLEFVTELNPVTKTTRHNSEKTNEEGAYLTTDWEVFSTGRRTQQIYELPIELIERFPNMELEDLNLNTVILYTQGYEQQQFFIDKTSKIRTGNYISENYTFNKF
;
A
#
# COMPACT_ATOMS: atom_id res chain seq x y z
N MET A 1 43.02 48.93 -7.23
CA MET A 1 42.56 50.14 -7.95
C MET A 1 41.27 50.62 -7.29
N THR A 2 40.99 51.92 -7.28
CA THR A 2 40.17 52.58 -6.24
C THR A 2 38.69 52.75 -6.64
N LEU A 3 37.84 53.09 -5.64
CA LEU A 3 36.45 53.60 -5.71
C LEU A 3 35.35 52.51 -5.84
N LYS A 4 34.14 52.64 -5.26
CA LYS A 4 33.52 53.48 -4.18
C LYS A 4 32.22 52.73 -3.79
N SER A 5 31.92 52.44 -2.51
CA SER A 5 31.29 53.29 -1.47
C SER A 5 29.79 53.55 -1.64
N ASP A 6 29.10 53.63 -0.49
CA ASP A 6 27.75 54.17 -0.24
C ASP A 6 26.55 53.18 -0.39
N ASN A 7 25.52 53.18 0.46
CA ASN A 7 25.41 53.54 1.88
C ASN A 7 24.04 53.10 2.47
N ILE A 8 24.02 52.74 3.76
CA ILE A 8 22.95 53.01 4.76
C ILE A 8 21.48 52.68 4.41
N LYS A 9 20.87 51.79 5.22
CA LYS A 9 19.72 52.15 6.06
C LYS A 9 19.59 51.29 7.32
N GLN A 10 19.69 51.94 8.47
CA GLN A 10 19.24 51.39 9.76
C GLN A 10 17.71 51.43 9.84
N LEU A 11 17.11 50.51 10.60
CA LEU A 11 15.91 50.80 11.40
C LEU A 11 16.07 50.20 12.80
N ASN A 12 15.46 50.83 13.81
CA ASN A 12 15.87 50.65 15.20
C ASN A 12 14.65 50.58 16.14
N MET A 13 14.66 49.59 17.06
CA MET A 13 14.11 49.63 18.43
C MET A 13 12.60 49.85 18.74
N LYS A 14 12.05 48.82 19.44
CA LYS A 14 11.39 48.86 20.79
C LYS A 14 9.86 49.02 20.98
N PHE A 15 9.45 48.43 22.12
CA PHE A 15 8.15 48.44 22.84
C PHE A 15 7.09 47.49 22.26
N PHE A 16 6.42 46.63 23.05
CA PHE A 16 5.83 46.87 24.38
C PHE A 16 6.28 45.92 25.53
N LYS A 17 5.69 46.11 26.72
CA LYS A 17 6.09 45.53 28.03
C LYS A 17 4.84 45.19 28.87
N ASN A 18 4.99 44.29 29.86
CA ASN A 18 4.06 43.99 30.99
C ASN A 18 2.83 43.09 30.62
N PHE A 19 2.20 42.30 31.53
CA PHE A 19 2.24 42.28 33.01
C PHE A 19 1.74 40.95 33.67
N ILE A 20 2.36 40.59 34.81
CA ILE A 20 1.81 39.86 35.99
C ILE A 20 1.45 38.34 35.96
N LEU A 21 1.62 37.76 37.16
CA LEU A 21 1.57 36.35 37.61
C LEU A 21 0.84 36.32 38.97
N VAL A 22 0.08 35.25 39.29
CA VAL A 22 -0.42 34.74 40.61
C VAL A 22 -1.61 33.80 40.31
N PHE A 23 -1.63 32.49 40.57
CA PHE A 23 -1.38 31.66 41.77
C PHE A 23 -2.53 31.64 42.79
N SER A 24 -3.37 30.60 42.77
CA SER A 24 -3.82 29.90 44.00
C SER A 24 -4.54 28.59 43.72
N LEU A 25 -4.24 27.60 44.55
CA LEU A 25 -4.78 26.24 44.56
C LEU A 25 -5.53 26.05 45.88
N VAL A 26 -6.78 25.57 45.86
CA VAL A 26 -7.48 25.11 47.08
C VAL A 26 -8.25 23.83 46.77
N LEU A 27 -7.71 22.71 47.25
CA LEU A 27 -8.45 21.50 47.58
C LEU A 27 -8.86 21.59 49.06
N THR A 28 -9.99 20.99 49.47
CA THR A 28 -10.06 19.99 50.57
C THR A 28 -11.51 19.61 50.98
N PHE A 29 -11.73 18.30 51.17
CA PHE A 29 -12.63 17.55 52.07
C PHE A 29 -14.02 18.10 52.53
N GLY A 30 -15.05 17.25 52.71
CA GLY A 30 -15.10 15.79 52.59
C GLY A 30 -16.45 15.16 53.03
N CYS A 31 -16.55 13.83 52.94
CA CYS A 31 -17.70 13.01 53.37
C CYS A 31 -17.59 12.52 54.82
N THR A 32 -18.72 12.35 55.51
CA THR A 32 -19.03 11.23 56.43
C THR A 32 -20.55 11.04 56.62
N LYS A 33 -20.97 9.85 57.06
CA LYS A 33 -22.35 9.29 57.07
C LYS A 33 -22.87 8.98 58.50
N GLU A 34 -24.11 8.43 58.54
CA GLU A 34 -24.81 7.67 59.62
C GLU A 34 -25.72 8.54 60.54
N ASP A 35 -27.05 8.49 60.44
CA ASP A 35 -28.05 7.43 60.81
C ASP A 35 -28.27 7.38 62.34
N GLU A 36 -29.43 7.66 62.97
CA GLU A 36 -30.76 6.98 63.03
C GLU A 36 -31.76 7.91 63.82
N VAL A 37 -33.10 7.80 63.89
CA VAL A 37 -34.17 7.13 63.10
C VAL A 37 -35.59 7.62 63.56
N LYS A 38 -36.60 7.63 62.66
CA LYS A 38 -38.10 7.66 62.88
C LYS A 38 -38.73 8.83 63.68
N THR A 39 -39.96 9.29 63.46
CA THR A 39 -40.98 9.21 62.37
C THR A 39 -42.11 10.17 62.76
N GLU A 40 -42.65 10.97 61.83
CA GLU A 40 -44.12 11.11 61.72
C GLU A 40 -44.52 11.53 60.31
N LYS A 41 -45.66 11.02 59.83
CA LYS A 41 -46.11 11.20 58.45
C LYS A 41 -46.93 12.48 58.32
N VAL A 42 -46.58 13.33 57.36
CA VAL A 42 -47.55 14.16 56.64
C VAL A 42 -47.50 13.71 55.19
N ILE A 43 -48.67 13.51 54.59
CA ILE A 43 -48.83 13.12 53.20
C ILE A 43 -48.97 14.42 52.40
N ASP A 44 -47.93 14.79 51.65
CA ASP A 44 -48.06 15.72 50.54
C ASP A 44 -48.13 14.90 49.25
N GLU A 45 -49.06 15.28 48.37
CA GLU A 45 -49.28 14.65 47.07
C GLU A 45 -48.24 15.17 46.06
N GLU A 46 -47.03 14.61 46.07
CA GLU A 46 -46.12 14.78 44.93
C GLU A 46 -46.67 13.98 43.74
N GLN A 47 -46.97 14.71 42.66
CA GLN A 47 -47.21 14.09 41.36
C GLN A 47 -45.93 13.36 40.96
N ASN A 48 -46.01 12.03 40.89
CA ASN A 48 -44.97 11.19 40.31
C ASN A 48 -44.98 11.42 38.79
N GLU A 49 -44.42 12.55 38.34
CA GLU A 49 -43.75 12.57 37.05
C GLU A 49 -42.61 11.57 37.16
N GLU A 50 -42.89 10.36 36.67
CA GLU A 50 -41.88 9.38 36.33
C GLU A 50 -40.98 10.10 35.31
N VAL A 51 -39.85 10.63 35.79
CA VAL A 51 -38.79 11.09 34.91
C VAL A 51 -38.35 9.84 34.18
N GLU A 52 -38.84 9.67 32.94
CA GLU A 52 -38.27 8.72 32.01
C GLU A 52 -36.78 9.03 31.98
N THR A 53 -36.00 8.15 32.60
CA THR A 53 -34.56 8.10 32.37
C THR A 53 -34.42 7.73 30.92
N VAL A 54 -34.24 8.75 30.07
CA VAL A 54 -33.85 8.59 28.69
C VAL A 54 -32.54 7.81 28.75
N GLU A 55 -32.61 6.50 28.50
CA GLU A 55 -31.42 5.69 28.32
C GLU A 55 -30.64 6.33 27.17
N GLU A 56 -29.45 6.85 27.45
CA GLU A 56 -28.56 7.32 26.39
C GLU A 56 -28.32 6.12 25.47
N PRO A 57 -28.64 6.24 24.16
CA PRO A 57 -28.65 5.09 23.27
C PRO A 57 -27.25 4.50 23.19
N GLU A 58 -27.11 3.19 23.48
CA GLU A 58 -25.82 2.52 23.55
C GLU A 58 -24.97 2.82 22.29
N PRO A 59 -23.69 3.17 22.46
CA PRO A 59 -22.83 3.50 21.33
C PRO A 59 -22.58 2.25 20.48
N VAL A 60 -22.81 2.36 19.17
CA VAL A 60 -22.63 1.27 18.22
C VAL A 60 -21.25 1.35 17.55
N VAL A 61 -20.65 0.20 17.27
CA VAL A 61 -19.37 0.12 16.55
C VAL A 61 -19.63 0.35 15.06
N TYR A 62 -19.13 1.46 14.51
CA TYR A 62 -19.28 1.80 13.10
C TYR A 62 -18.04 1.50 12.26
N PHE A 63 -16.88 1.27 12.88
CA PHE A 63 -15.68 0.86 12.18
C PHE A 63 -14.78 0.02 13.09
N THR A 64 -14.20 -1.05 12.53
CA THR A 64 -13.22 -1.90 13.21
C THR A 64 -11.96 -2.03 12.36
N TYR A 65 -10.81 -1.80 12.99
CA TYR A 65 -9.51 -1.97 12.38
C TYR A 65 -8.71 -3.01 13.17
N ASN A 66 -8.36 -4.13 12.53
CA ASN A 66 -7.58 -5.20 13.13
C ASN A 66 -6.15 -5.13 12.62
N ALA A 67 -5.19 -4.86 13.52
CA ALA A 67 -3.76 -4.93 13.20
C ALA A 67 -3.18 -6.31 13.54
N THR A 68 -2.42 -6.88 12.61
CA THR A 68 -1.44 -7.92 12.95
C THR A 68 -0.15 -7.27 13.45
N ALA A 69 0.63 -7.99 14.28
CA ALA A 69 1.88 -7.50 14.86
C ALA A 69 2.80 -6.88 13.80
N LEU A 70 2.88 -5.56 13.81
CA LEU A 70 3.62 -4.74 12.85
C LEU A 70 4.87 -4.14 13.48
N ASN A 71 5.81 -3.73 12.63
CA ASN A 71 7.05 -3.07 13.00
C ASN A 71 6.81 -1.76 13.79
N ASP A 72 7.81 -1.34 14.57
CA ASP A 72 7.79 -0.26 15.59
C ASP A 72 7.46 1.17 15.09
N SER A 73 6.91 1.30 13.87
CA SER A 73 6.35 2.54 13.33
C SER A 73 5.17 3.04 14.18
N GLU A 74 5.19 4.32 14.54
CA GLU A 74 4.04 4.96 15.17
C GLU A 74 2.95 5.15 14.10
N ARG A 75 1.73 4.70 14.40
CA ARG A 75 0.62 4.69 13.44
C ARG A 75 -0.63 5.28 14.07
N TRP A 76 -1.46 5.91 13.27
CA TRP A 76 -2.72 6.55 13.68
C TRP A 76 -3.81 6.24 12.65
N ILE A 77 -5.02 6.00 13.15
CA ILE A 77 -6.24 5.82 12.36
C ILE A 77 -7.14 7.01 12.67
N ILE A 78 -7.53 7.75 11.63
CA ILE A 78 -8.31 9.00 11.71
C ILE A 78 -9.57 8.80 10.87
N VAL A 79 -10.73 9.11 11.44
CA VAL A 79 -12.03 8.92 10.79
C VAL A 79 -12.74 10.27 10.64
N TYR A 80 -13.23 10.56 9.44
CA TYR A 80 -14.09 11.69 9.12
C TYR A 80 -15.44 11.18 8.58
N ASP A 81 -16.47 12.03 8.64
CA ASP A 81 -17.69 11.82 7.86
C ASP A 81 -17.48 12.14 6.36
N SER A 82 -18.55 12.02 5.58
CA SER A 82 -18.56 12.32 4.14
C SER A 82 -18.42 13.80 3.80
N ASP A 83 -18.67 14.70 4.75
CA ASP A 83 -18.63 16.16 4.56
C ASP A 83 -17.28 16.76 5.02
N GLY A 84 -16.55 16.04 5.88
CA GLY A 84 -15.21 16.37 6.35
C GLY A 84 -15.05 16.61 7.83
N ASN A 85 -16.09 16.42 8.62
CA ASN A 85 -16.00 16.61 10.06
C ASN A 85 -15.27 15.41 10.67
N LEU A 86 -14.29 15.70 11.54
CA LEU A 86 -13.59 14.68 12.31
C LEU A 86 -14.57 13.96 13.25
N LEU A 87 -14.67 12.63 13.12
CA LEU A 87 -15.50 11.80 13.98
C LEU A 87 -14.72 11.29 15.19
N ASP A 88 -13.52 10.73 14.98
CA ASP A 88 -12.67 10.12 16.01
C ASP A 88 -11.26 9.86 15.43
N TYR A 89 -10.23 9.76 16.28
CA TYR A 89 -8.89 9.35 15.88
C TYR A 89 -8.13 8.68 17.02
N LYS A 90 -7.37 7.62 16.69
CA LYS A 90 -6.70 6.76 17.68
C LYS A 90 -5.31 6.37 17.21
N GLN A 91 -4.37 6.33 18.15
CA GLN A 91 -3.06 5.73 17.92
C GLN A 91 -3.22 4.22 17.81
N ASP A 92 -2.66 3.64 16.75
CA ASP A 92 -2.77 2.21 16.45
C ASP A 92 -2.07 1.37 17.52
N LEU A 93 -2.72 0.27 17.89
CA LEU A 93 -2.12 -0.72 18.78
C LEU A 93 -1.18 -1.61 17.95
N LEU A 94 -0.11 -2.10 18.57
CA LEU A 94 0.85 -2.97 17.88
C LEU A 94 0.21 -4.26 17.38
N GLU A 95 -0.83 -4.74 18.05
CA GLU A 95 -1.64 -5.89 17.67
C GLU A 95 -3.09 -5.78 18.20
N GLY A 96 -4.03 -6.42 17.52
CA GLY A 96 -5.41 -6.62 17.99
C GLY A 96 -6.46 -5.71 17.33
N PRO A 97 -7.72 -5.79 17.80
CA PRO A 97 -8.83 -5.00 17.28
C PRO A 97 -8.87 -3.60 17.91
N MET A 98 -8.98 -2.59 17.07
CA MET A 98 -9.35 -1.22 17.41
C MET A 98 -10.77 -0.95 16.91
N THR A 99 -11.67 -0.51 17.80
CA THR A 99 -13.05 -0.17 17.45
C THR A 99 -13.32 1.33 17.57
N PHE A 100 -14.18 1.81 16.67
CA PHE A 100 -14.68 3.17 16.64
C PHE A 100 -16.20 3.15 16.86
N THR A 101 -16.67 3.99 17.77
CA THR A 101 -18.02 3.90 18.34
C THR A 101 -18.66 5.28 18.45
N ALA A 102 -19.92 5.39 18.07
CA ALA A 102 -20.71 6.60 18.21
C ALA A 102 -22.20 6.26 18.42
N HIS A 103 -23.03 7.25 18.75
CA HIS A 103 -24.48 7.05 18.72
C HIS A 103 -24.93 6.79 17.28
N LYS A 104 -25.89 5.87 17.11
CA LYS A 104 -26.34 5.42 15.79
C LYS A 104 -26.80 6.56 14.88
N ASP A 105 -27.52 7.54 15.44
CA ASP A 105 -28.05 8.68 14.69
C ASP A 105 -27.00 9.74 14.34
N SER A 106 -25.76 9.58 14.82
CA SER A 106 -24.60 10.43 14.51
C SER A 106 -23.62 9.80 13.51
N ILE A 107 -23.87 8.56 13.07
CA ILE A 107 -23.00 7.84 12.13
C ILE A 107 -23.49 8.12 10.70
N PRO A 108 -22.64 8.67 9.82
CA PRO A 108 -22.99 8.84 8.41
C PRO A 108 -23.01 7.47 7.70
N GLU A 109 -23.79 7.35 6.62
CA GLU A 109 -23.81 6.17 5.75
C GLU A 109 -22.41 5.86 5.17
N LYS A 110 -21.59 6.90 5.00
CA LYS A 110 -20.23 6.84 4.46
C LYS A 110 -19.24 7.59 5.34
N ILE A 111 -18.10 6.95 5.61
CA ILE A 111 -16.95 7.55 6.33
C ILE A 111 -15.72 7.62 5.42
N ASN A 112 -14.82 8.54 5.75
CA ASN A 112 -13.50 8.66 5.14
C ASN A 112 -12.44 8.32 6.19
N ILE A 113 -11.45 7.49 5.84
CA ILE A 113 -10.47 6.97 6.82
C ILE A 113 -9.06 7.26 6.34
N THR A 114 -8.28 7.96 7.16
CA THR A 114 -6.86 8.24 6.93
C THR A 114 -6.00 7.42 7.88
N LYS A 115 -5.11 6.59 7.34
CA LYS A 115 -4.03 5.94 8.09
C LYS A 115 -2.78 6.81 7.99
N LEU A 116 -2.29 7.32 9.12
CA LEU A 116 -0.98 7.99 9.20
C LEU A 116 0.05 7.00 9.77
N SER A 117 1.24 6.93 9.16
CA SER A 117 2.39 6.17 9.65
C SER A 117 3.61 7.10 9.73
N TYR A 118 4.25 7.16 10.90
CA TYR A 118 5.51 7.87 11.15
C TYR A 118 6.65 6.86 11.31
N ASN A 119 7.75 7.12 10.61
CA ASN A 119 8.98 6.37 10.72
C ASN A 119 10.16 7.31 10.90
N LYS A 120 11.07 6.94 11.80
CA LYS A 120 12.37 7.60 11.94
C LYS A 120 13.43 6.73 11.27
N PHE A 121 14.23 7.31 10.38
CA PHE A 121 15.25 6.55 9.65
C PHE A 121 16.47 6.26 10.54
N ASN A 122 17.31 5.32 10.09
CA ASN A 122 18.45 4.79 10.84
C ASN A 122 19.54 5.83 11.20
N ASP A 123 19.54 7.01 10.57
CA ASP A 123 20.45 8.11 10.91
C ASP A 123 20.03 8.87 12.19
N GLY A 124 18.83 8.62 12.71
CA GLY A 124 18.32 9.24 13.93
C GLY A 124 17.92 10.71 13.79
N ILE A 125 17.88 11.26 12.57
CA ILE A 125 17.49 12.65 12.29
C ILE A 125 16.46 12.78 11.17
N SER A 126 16.51 11.91 10.17
CA SER A 126 15.59 11.91 9.04
C SER A 126 14.25 11.28 9.44
N GLU A 127 13.16 11.78 8.87
CA GLU A 127 11.79 11.41 9.24
C GLU A 127 10.91 11.20 8.00
N GLY A 128 10.06 10.18 8.04
CA GLY A 128 9.17 9.81 6.95
C GLY A 128 7.73 9.64 7.44
N HIS A 129 6.83 10.42 6.85
CA HIS A 129 5.40 10.38 7.09
C HIS A 129 4.71 9.75 5.88
N ARG A 130 3.79 8.81 6.11
CA ARG A 130 2.96 8.23 5.05
C ARG A 130 1.50 8.25 5.45
N LEU A 131 0.68 8.85 4.60
CA LEU A 131 -0.76 8.97 4.75
C LEU A 131 -1.46 8.16 3.66
N LEU A 132 -2.43 7.33 4.06
CA LEU A 132 -3.28 6.55 3.16
C LEU A 132 -4.73 6.91 3.47
N THR A 133 -5.37 7.71 2.61
CA THR A 133 -6.78 8.12 2.78
C THR A 133 -7.68 7.31 1.86
N PHE A 134 -8.70 6.69 2.43
CA PHE A 134 -9.69 5.89 1.73
C PHE A 134 -11.06 6.56 1.92
N THR A 135 -11.71 6.94 0.83
CA THR A 135 -13.01 7.65 0.87
C THR A 135 -14.19 6.71 0.67
N ASP A 136 -15.40 7.21 0.98
CA ASP A 136 -16.69 6.54 0.79
C ASP A 136 -16.76 5.08 1.34
N ILE A 137 -16.14 4.86 2.50
CA ILE A 137 -16.19 3.57 3.23
C ILE A 137 -17.59 3.35 3.79
N ASP A 138 -18.14 2.15 3.61
CA ASP A 138 -19.40 1.76 4.26
C ASP A 138 -19.26 1.77 5.78
N ASP A 139 -20.28 2.24 6.50
CA ASP A 139 -20.36 2.04 7.94
C ASP A 139 -20.37 0.53 8.29
N ASN A 140 -19.96 0.20 9.52
CA ASN A 140 -19.72 -1.15 10.01
C ASN A 140 -18.58 -1.91 9.28
N SER A 141 -17.76 -1.22 8.47
CA SER A 141 -16.59 -1.83 7.82
C SER A 141 -15.60 -2.43 8.82
N VAL A 142 -15.08 -3.62 8.49
CA VAL A 142 -14.03 -4.32 9.24
C VAL A 142 -12.79 -4.45 8.38
N TRP A 143 -11.72 -3.76 8.74
CA TRP A 143 -10.43 -3.85 8.07
C TRP A 143 -9.52 -4.82 8.81
N ASN A 144 -8.76 -5.61 8.05
CA ASN A 144 -7.77 -6.53 8.58
C ASN A 144 -6.44 -6.19 7.93
N ASP A 145 -5.59 -5.41 8.61
CA ASP A 145 -4.23 -5.12 8.13
C ASP A 145 -3.32 -6.31 8.45
N ASN A 146 -3.34 -7.26 7.52
CA ASN A 146 -2.61 -8.51 7.59
C ASN A 146 -1.24 -8.33 6.94
N ASN A 147 -0.19 -8.31 7.76
CA ASN A 147 1.19 -8.30 7.30
C ASN A 147 1.81 -9.71 7.24
N TYR A 148 0.99 -10.74 7.05
CA TYR A 148 1.48 -12.08 6.79
C TYR A 148 2.23 -12.10 5.46
N ASN A 149 3.56 -12.06 5.53
CA ASN A 149 4.38 -12.71 4.52
C ASN A 149 3.93 -14.18 4.51
N ILE A 150 3.27 -14.62 3.44
CA ILE A 150 2.94 -16.05 3.23
C ILE A 150 4.21 -16.79 2.75
N THR A 151 5.32 -16.55 3.44
CA THR A 151 6.50 -17.40 3.43
C THR A 151 6.33 -18.41 4.57
N GLY A 152 6.71 -19.67 4.33
CA GLY A 152 6.87 -20.63 5.43
C GLY A 152 7.97 -20.16 6.40
N ASN A 153 8.26 -20.96 7.43
CA ASN A 153 9.39 -20.68 8.29
C ASN A 153 10.69 -20.70 7.47
N LEU A 154 11.55 -19.69 7.62
CA LEU A 154 12.89 -19.69 7.03
C LEU A 154 13.75 -20.71 7.80
N ILE A 155 14.11 -21.82 7.15
CA ILE A 155 14.83 -22.95 7.75
C ILE A 155 16.30 -23.06 7.30
N GLY A 156 16.75 -22.18 6.39
CA GLY A 156 18.15 -22.09 5.98
C GLY A 156 18.33 -21.53 4.58
N THR A 157 19.34 -22.02 3.86
CA THR A 157 19.62 -21.65 2.46
C THR A 157 20.11 -22.85 1.65
N PHE A 158 20.13 -22.72 0.32
CA PHE A 158 20.77 -23.68 -0.59
C PHE A 158 21.45 -22.93 -1.76
N ASN A 159 22.32 -23.62 -2.49
CA ASN A 159 22.95 -23.11 -3.71
C ASN A 159 22.47 -23.88 -4.95
N PHE A 160 22.48 -23.22 -6.10
CA PHE A 160 22.04 -23.80 -7.36
C PHE A 160 22.91 -23.35 -8.54
N GLN A 161 23.30 -24.28 -9.40
CA GLN A 161 24.12 -24.03 -10.60
C GLN A 161 23.44 -24.62 -11.83
N VAL A 162 23.32 -23.83 -12.90
CA VAL A 162 22.97 -24.30 -14.24
C VAL A 162 24.21 -24.22 -15.13
N ARG A 163 24.50 -25.30 -15.85
CA ARG A 163 25.59 -25.36 -16.84
C ARG A 163 25.04 -25.47 -18.26
N ASN A 164 25.89 -25.15 -19.23
CA ASN A 164 25.62 -25.34 -20.65
C ASN A 164 24.38 -24.56 -21.18
N ILE A 165 24.03 -23.42 -20.56
CA ILE A 165 23.04 -22.50 -21.13
C ILE A 165 23.64 -21.91 -22.42
N THR A 166 22.89 -21.84 -23.52
CA THR A 166 23.39 -21.27 -24.77
C THR A 166 23.34 -19.74 -24.77
N GLU A 167 22.19 -19.19 -24.37
CA GLU A 167 21.83 -17.77 -24.35
C GLU A 167 20.90 -17.55 -23.15
N TYR A 168 21.04 -16.47 -22.39
CA TYR A 168 20.07 -16.12 -21.34
C TYR A 168 19.94 -14.61 -21.14
N GLU A 169 18.70 -14.16 -21.00
CA GLU A 169 18.30 -12.78 -20.73
C GLU A 169 18.11 -12.57 -19.21
N ALA A 170 17.39 -13.49 -18.57
CA ALA A 170 16.99 -13.39 -17.17
C ALA A 170 16.84 -14.77 -16.52
N PHE A 171 16.83 -14.79 -15.19
CA PHE A 171 16.42 -15.94 -14.41
C PHE A 171 15.47 -15.49 -13.29
N GLN A 172 14.67 -16.42 -12.79
CA GLN A 172 13.77 -16.19 -11.67
C GLN A 172 13.66 -17.45 -10.81
N ILE A 173 13.58 -17.26 -9.50
CA ILE A 173 13.26 -18.32 -8.55
C ILE A 173 11.88 -18.00 -7.98
N SER A 174 10.93 -18.93 -8.00
CA SER A 174 9.64 -18.76 -7.34
C SER A 174 9.24 -19.96 -6.49
N THR A 175 8.46 -19.66 -5.45
CA THR A 175 7.64 -20.62 -4.72
C THR A 175 6.16 -20.31 -5.02
N PRO A 176 5.20 -21.15 -4.59
CA PRO A 176 3.77 -20.86 -4.72
C PRO A 176 3.30 -19.50 -4.15
N TYR A 177 4.13 -18.82 -3.35
CA TYR A 177 3.75 -17.58 -2.66
C TYR A 177 4.65 -16.37 -2.97
N ASN A 178 5.94 -16.56 -3.28
CA ASN A 178 6.90 -15.45 -3.45
C ASN A 178 7.94 -15.68 -4.57
N ILE A 179 8.38 -14.60 -5.22
CA ILE A 179 9.64 -14.60 -5.97
C ILE A 179 10.78 -14.49 -4.97
N LEU A 180 11.81 -15.30 -5.15
CA LEU A 180 13.00 -15.30 -4.32
C LEU A 180 14.19 -14.70 -5.08
N ARG A 181 15.07 -14.04 -4.33
CA ARG A 181 16.37 -13.60 -4.81
C ARG A 181 17.45 -14.46 -4.15
N PRO A 182 18.49 -14.90 -4.88
CA PRO A 182 19.68 -15.45 -4.25
C PRO A 182 20.41 -14.34 -3.46
N GLY A 183 21.24 -14.72 -2.49
CA GLY A 183 22.10 -13.77 -1.80
C GLY A 183 23.18 -13.20 -2.73
N GLU A 184 23.73 -14.03 -3.62
CA GLU A 184 24.65 -13.62 -4.67
C GLU A 184 24.38 -14.42 -5.95
N PHE A 185 24.76 -13.88 -7.11
CA PHE A 185 24.77 -14.63 -8.37
C PHE A 185 25.98 -14.28 -9.22
N SER A 186 26.42 -15.22 -10.05
CA SER A 186 27.46 -15.00 -11.06
C SER A 186 27.16 -15.77 -12.35
N SER A 187 27.67 -15.27 -13.46
CA SER A 187 27.62 -15.97 -14.75
C SER A 187 29.00 -16.01 -15.40
N GLU A 188 29.40 -17.20 -15.84
CA GLU A 188 30.67 -17.44 -16.52
C GLU A 188 30.38 -17.95 -17.93
N SER A 189 31.00 -17.36 -18.95
CA SER A 189 30.88 -17.81 -20.35
C SER A 189 32.17 -18.50 -20.80
N ASN A 190 32.04 -19.70 -21.34
CA ASN A 190 33.13 -20.51 -21.90
C ASN A 190 32.63 -21.31 -23.10
N ASP A 191 33.38 -21.33 -24.21
CA ASP A 191 33.02 -22.03 -25.46
C ASP A 191 31.57 -21.78 -25.95
N ASN A 192 31.13 -20.51 -25.92
CA ASN A 192 29.75 -20.07 -26.22
C ASN A 192 28.66 -20.76 -25.35
N LYS A 193 29.02 -21.12 -24.12
CA LYS A 193 28.10 -21.67 -23.13
C LYS A 193 28.25 -20.94 -21.81
N ILE A 194 27.13 -20.65 -21.20
CA ILE A 194 27.03 -19.92 -19.96
C ILE A 194 26.77 -20.91 -18.82
N THR A 195 27.45 -20.66 -17.70
CA THR A 195 27.22 -21.29 -16.41
C THR A 195 26.71 -20.22 -15.44
N LEU A 196 25.47 -20.38 -14.98
CA LEU A 196 24.84 -19.50 -13.99
C LEU A 196 25.00 -20.15 -12.60
N GLN A 197 25.51 -19.39 -11.63
CA GLN A 197 25.64 -19.81 -10.24
C GLN A 197 24.81 -18.87 -9.35
N LEU A 198 23.97 -19.46 -8.50
CA LEU A 198 23.06 -18.78 -7.58
C LEU A 198 23.37 -19.27 -6.17
N THR A 199 23.77 -18.38 -5.26
CA THR A 199 24.18 -18.77 -3.89
C THR A 199 23.22 -18.22 -2.84
N ASN A 200 23.17 -18.89 -1.69
CA ASN A 200 22.40 -18.47 -0.52
C ASN A 200 20.91 -18.20 -0.83
N ILE A 201 20.28 -19.05 -1.64
CA ILE A 201 18.84 -18.96 -1.94
C ILE A 201 18.06 -19.29 -0.65
N PRO A 202 17.11 -18.45 -0.19
CA PRO A 202 16.34 -18.70 1.02
C PRO A 202 15.54 -20.01 0.98
N LEU A 203 15.74 -20.88 1.97
CA LEU A 203 15.01 -22.14 2.14
C LEU A 203 13.87 -21.98 3.14
N TYR A 204 12.65 -22.22 2.69
CA TYR A 204 11.42 -22.16 3.47
C TYR A 204 10.83 -23.55 3.67
N GLU A 205 10.28 -23.78 4.86
CA GLU A 205 9.70 -25.06 5.24
C GLU A 205 8.51 -25.44 4.34
N ASN A 206 8.47 -26.70 3.89
CA ASN A 206 7.39 -27.29 3.09
C ASN A 206 7.07 -26.58 1.74
N MET A 207 8.07 -26.01 1.07
CA MET A 207 7.91 -25.34 -0.23
C MET A 207 8.48 -26.13 -1.42
N GLU A 208 7.77 -26.14 -2.55
CA GLU A 208 8.34 -26.45 -3.87
C GLU A 208 9.01 -25.21 -4.45
N TYR A 209 10.12 -25.40 -5.16
CA TYR A 209 10.91 -24.34 -5.77
C TYR A 209 10.92 -24.50 -7.29
N TRP A 210 10.71 -23.39 -7.98
CA TRP A 210 10.76 -23.28 -9.43
C TRP A 210 11.93 -22.38 -9.81
N ILE A 211 12.77 -22.84 -10.73
CA ILE A 211 13.88 -22.06 -11.28
C ILE A 211 13.65 -21.92 -12.77
N ASN A 212 13.38 -20.69 -13.18
CA ASN A 212 13.04 -20.30 -14.53
C ASN A 212 14.25 -19.58 -15.14
N VAL A 213 14.63 -19.96 -16.36
CA VAL A 213 15.72 -19.34 -17.12
C VAL A 213 15.18 -18.97 -18.50
N ARG A 214 15.24 -17.68 -18.83
CA ARG A 214 14.71 -17.08 -20.05
C ARG A 214 15.83 -16.89 -21.07
N GLY A 215 15.69 -17.46 -22.27
CA GLY A 215 16.60 -17.26 -23.39
C GLY A 215 16.37 -15.91 -24.10
N GLU A 216 17.35 -15.46 -24.88
CA GLU A 216 17.31 -14.17 -25.62
C GLU A 216 16.17 -14.09 -26.65
N ASN A 217 15.67 -15.23 -27.12
CA ASN A 217 14.49 -15.32 -27.97
C ASN A 217 13.15 -15.10 -27.22
N GLY A 218 13.18 -14.83 -25.92
CA GLY A 218 12.02 -14.63 -25.07
C GLY A 218 11.37 -15.90 -24.52
N ARG A 219 11.92 -17.09 -24.83
CA ARG A 219 11.37 -18.36 -24.32
C ARG A 219 12.04 -18.77 -23.01
N THR A 220 11.21 -19.04 -22.02
CA THR A 220 11.64 -19.55 -20.73
C THR A 220 11.65 -21.08 -20.73
N LYS A 221 12.62 -21.66 -20.02
CA LYS A 221 12.58 -23.06 -19.55
C LYS A 221 12.60 -23.09 -18.03
N PHE A 222 12.04 -24.13 -17.42
CA PHE A 222 11.92 -24.26 -15.97
C PHE A 222 12.47 -25.58 -15.44
N LEU A 223 12.88 -25.57 -14.16
CA LEU A 223 13.17 -26.76 -13.38
C LEU A 223 12.44 -26.67 -12.02
N LYS A 224 11.79 -27.75 -11.61
CA LYS A 224 11.26 -27.92 -10.26
C LYS A 224 12.30 -28.60 -9.38
N ILE A 225 12.50 -28.12 -8.15
CA ILE A 225 13.34 -28.77 -7.15
C ILE A 225 12.69 -28.75 -5.75
N SER A 226 13.10 -29.70 -4.91
CA SER A 226 12.79 -29.75 -3.48
C SER A 226 14.11 -29.73 -2.71
N PRO A 227 14.67 -28.53 -2.43
CA PRO A 227 16.02 -28.39 -1.89
C PRO A 227 16.09 -28.67 -0.38
N ALA A 228 17.25 -29.11 0.09
CA ALA A 228 17.58 -29.30 1.50
C ALA A 228 18.58 -28.23 1.98
N ASN A 229 18.59 -27.98 3.30
CA ASN A 229 19.40 -26.91 3.89
C ASN A 229 20.91 -27.20 3.75
N GLY A 230 21.67 -26.21 3.26
CA GLY A 230 23.11 -26.27 3.07
C GLY A 230 23.57 -27.00 1.80
N GLU A 231 22.65 -27.63 1.07
CA GLU A 231 22.99 -28.41 -0.12
C GLU A 231 23.26 -27.53 -1.36
N SER A 232 23.97 -28.10 -2.33
CA SER A 232 24.31 -27.44 -3.59
C SER A 232 23.90 -28.30 -4.78
N TYR A 233 23.01 -27.78 -5.61
CA TYR A 233 22.41 -28.47 -6.74
C TYR A 233 23.07 -28.02 -8.05
N ILE A 234 23.40 -28.97 -8.93
CA ILE A 234 24.11 -28.70 -10.18
C ILE A 234 23.37 -29.43 -11.31
N HIS A 235 22.83 -28.66 -12.25
CA HIS A 235 22.04 -29.15 -13.36
C HIS A 235 22.61 -28.72 -14.71
N ASP A 236 22.32 -29.51 -15.74
CA ASP A 236 22.52 -29.09 -17.13
C ASP A 236 21.30 -28.31 -17.61
N PHE A 237 21.47 -27.34 -18.50
CA PHE A 237 20.33 -26.63 -19.07
C PHE A 237 19.39 -27.55 -19.90
N ASN A 238 19.88 -28.71 -20.35
CA ASN A 238 19.04 -29.74 -20.97
C ASN A 238 18.13 -30.49 -19.96
N ASP A 239 18.35 -30.36 -18.65
CA ASP A 239 17.44 -30.88 -17.61
C ASP A 239 16.17 -30.02 -17.49
N PHE A 240 16.18 -28.80 -18.03
CA PHE A 240 15.07 -27.85 -17.92
C PHE A 240 13.99 -28.14 -18.98
N LEU A 241 12.74 -28.07 -18.53
CA LEU A 241 11.54 -28.32 -19.34
C LEU A 241 11.08 -27.04 -20.04
N GLU A 242 10.51 -27.19 -21.24
CA GLU A 242 9.79 -26.11 -21.94
C GLU A 242 8.36 -25.99 -21.42
N PHE A 243 7.76 -24.82 -21.59
CA PHE A 243 6.36 -24.60 -21.23
C PHE A 243 5.43 -25.21 -22.29
N ASP A 244 4.21 -25.57 -21.88
CA ASP A 244 3.24 -26.22 -22.78
C ASP A 244 2.71 -25.27 -23.87
N GLU A 245 2.69 -23.97 -23.60
CA GLU A 245 2.11 -22.95 -24.47
C GLU A 245 2.88 -21.62 -24.34
N TYR A 246 3.13 -20.97 -25.48
CA TYR A 246 3.75 -19.65 -25.58
C TYR A 246 2.83 -18.71 -26.36
N VAL A 247 2.48 -17.57 -25.77
CA VAL A 247 1.56 -16.58 -26.35
C VAL A 247 2.32 -15.29 -26.69
N THR A 248 2.55 -15.04 -27.98
CA THR A 248 3.17 -13.79 -28.45
C THR A 248 2.22 -12.61 -28.28
N ILE A 249 2.68 -11.54 -27.63
CA ILE A 249 1.93 -10.28 -27.48
C ILE A 249 2.37 -9.27 -28.54
N ASN A 250 1.40 -8.55 -29.11
CA ASN A 250 1.66 -7.42 -30.01
C ASN A 250 1.63 -6.11 -29.22
N LEU A 251 2.79 -5.58 -28.85
CA LEU A 251 2.89 -4.27 -28.18
C LEU A 251 2.93 -3.12 -29.20
N PRO A 252 2.24 -1.99 -28.95
CA PRO A 252 2.49 -0.73 -29.63
C PRO A 252 3.85 -0.15 -29.19
N SER A 253 4.38 0.80 -29.96
CA SER A 253 5.65 1.48 -29.63
C SER A 253 5.60 2.10 -28.23
N ASN A 254 6.49 1.64 -27.36
CA ASN A 254 6.52 1.92 -25.92
C ASN A 254 7.95 2.22 -25.45
N GLN A 255 8.10 2.78 -24.25
CA GLN A 255 9.42 2.98 -23.62
C GLN A 255 9.84 1.75 -22.82
N PHE A 256 8.89 1.13 -22.12
CA PHE A 256 9.10 -0.03 -21.27
C PHE A 256 7.85 -0.92 -21.28
N TYR A 257 8.01 -2.23 -21.16
CA TYR A 257 6.94 -3.13 -20.77
C TYR A 257 7.43 -4.04 -19.64
N ILE A 258 6.46 -4.65 -18.96
CA ILE A 258 6.69 -5.72 -17.99
C ILE A 258 5.55 -6.73 -18.08
N LEU A 259 5.89 -8.01 -17.99
CA LEU A 259 4.97 -9.12 -18.13
C LEU A 259 5.11 -10.08 -16.96
N GLN A 260 3.97 -10.57 -16.47
CA GLN A 260 3.88 -11.57 -15.42
C GLN A 260 2.92 -12.70 -15.82
N SER A 261 3.36 -13.94 -15.61
CA SER A 261 2.54 -15.15 -15.77
C SER A 261 2.71 -16.05 -14.53
N GLY A 262 1.71 -16.88 -14.24
CA GLY A 262 1.80 -17.92 -13.21
C GLY A 262 0.56 -18.79 -13.10
N GLY A 263 0.68 -19.98 -12.50
CA GLY A 263 -0.41 -20.94 -12.31
C GLY A 263 -0.89 -21.04 -10.86
N PHE A 264 -2.19 -21.29 -10.67
CA PHE A 264 -2.80 -21.58 -9.37
C PHE A 264 -3.60 -22.88 -9.40
N SER A 265 -3.36 -23.72 -8.41
CA SER A 265 -4.21 -24.86 -8.03
C SER A 265 -5.43 -24.36 -7.24
N SER A 266 -6.51 -25.14 -7.23
CA SER A 266 -7.78 -24.82 -6.56
C SER A 266 -7.66 -24.40 -5.09
N ASN A 267 -6.66 -24.96 -4.38
CA ASN A 267 -6.44 -24.74 -2.95
C ASN A 267 -5.41 -23.65 -2.63
N GLU A 268 -4.77 -23.03 -3.63
CA GLU A 268 -3.78 -21.96 -3.42
C GLU A 268 -4.49 -20.61 -3.23
N SER A 269 -4.21 -19.97 -2.08
CA SER A 269 -4.60 -18.59 -1.83
C SER A 269 -3.74 -17.64 -2.67
N ASN A 270 -4.36 -16.61 -3.25
CA ASN A 270 -3.62 -15.61 -4.00
C ASN A 270 -3.34 -14.41 -3.10
N THR A 271 -2.07 -14.21 -2.75
CA THR A 271 -1.63 -12.95 -2.14
C THR A 271 -1.70 -11.86 -3.20
N TYR A 272 -2.48 -10.82 -2.91
CA TYR A 272 -2.69 -9.69 -3.82
C TYR A 272 -1.37 -8.98 -4.22
N TRP A 273 -0.34 -9.09 -3.37
CA TRP A 273 1.03 -8.64 -3.61
C TRP A 273 2.06 -9.78 -3.73
N GLY A 274 1.63 -11.05 -3.78
CA GLY A 274 2.53 -12.18 -3.95
C GLY A 274 3.01 -12.26 -5.38
N ASP A 275 4.29 -11.98 -5.59
CA ASP A 275 4.87 -12.12 -6.93
C ASP A 275 5.09 -13.59 -7.30
N GLY A 276 5.21 -14.50 -6.33
CA GLY A 276 5.37 -15.93 -6.60
C GLY A 276 4.05 -16.66 -6.81
N GLN A 277 4.10 -17.63 -7.72
CA GLN A 277 3.09 -18.65 -7.95
C GLN A 277 3.83 -19.95 -8.29
N SER A 278 3.08 -21.05 -8.37
CA SER A 278 3.53 -22.24 -9.10
C SER A 278 3.87 -21.84 -10.53
N PHE A 279 5.17 -21.87 -10.86
CA PHE A 279 5.85 -21.05 -11.88
C PHE A 279 5.48 -19.55 -11.82
N SER A 280 6.49 -18.68 -11.79
CA SER A 280 6.27 -17.26 -12.07
C SER A 280 7.31 -16.77 -13.06
N GLU A 281 6.87 -16.01 -14.06
CA GLU A 281 7.75 -15.23 -14.94
C GLU A 281 7.53 -13.74 -14.63
N PHE A 282 8.61 -12.96 -14.62
CA PHE A 282 8.56 -11.50 -14.46
C PHE A 282 9.71 -10.88 -15.26
N PHE A 283 9.39 -10.36 -16.44
CA PHE A 283 10.40 -9.88 -17.41
C PHE A 283 9.93 -8.60 -18.10
N GLY A 284 10.89 -7.76 -18.49
CA GLY A 284 10.64 -6.49 -19.17
C GLY A 284 11.16 -6.45 -20.60
N ASN A 285 11.55 -5.26 -21.07
CA ASN A 285 12.19 -5.04 -22.37
C ASN A 285 13.36 -6.02 -22.61
N GLY A 286 13.16 -6.99 -23.49
CA GLY A 286 14.20 -7.86 -24.04
C GLY A 286 14.42 -7.60 -25.54
N GLU A 287 15.40 -8.27 -26.14
CA GLU A 287 15.63 -8.19 -27.60
C GLU A 287 14.61 -9.03 -28.40
N GLY A 288 14.06 -10.07 -27.77
CA GLY A 288 12.99 -10.90 -28.31
C GLY A 288 11.61 -10.23 -28.32
N LYS A 289 10.65 -10.83 -29.03
CA LYS A 289 9.24 -10.44 -28.88
C LYS A 289 8.75 -10.81 -27.47
N PRO A 290 7.84 -10.04 -26.87
CA PRO A 290 7.19 -10.42 -25.64
C PRO A 290 6.31 -11.66 -25.87
N GLU A 291 6.73 -12.80 -25.31
CA GLU A 291 5.96 -14.04 -25.22
C GLU A 291 5.68 -14.35 -23.75
N ASN A 292 4.43 -14.67 -23.40
CA ASN A 292 4.09 -15.27 -22.10
C ASN A 292 4.15 -16.79 -22.21
N SER A 293 4.62 -17.45 -21.16
CA SER A 293 4.61 -18.91 -21.08
C SER A 293 3.50 -19.40 -20.13
N PHE A 294 2.84 -20.52 -20.47
CA PHE A 294 1.84 -21.16 -19.61
C PHE A 294 2.07 -22.67 -19.52
N LEU A 295 1.90 -23.23 -18.32
CA LEU A 295 1.78 -24.67 -18.09
C LEU A 295 0.31 -25.09 -17.99
N ASN A 296 -0.01 -26.29 -18.44
CA ASN A 296 -1.33 -26.88 -18.28
C ASN A 296 -1.49 -27.52 -16.89
N GLY A 297 -2.74 -27.82 -16.52
CA GLY A 297 -3.06 -28.51 -15.25
C GLY A 297 -3.31 -27.60 -14.05
N TYR A 298 -3.30 -26.28 -14.23
CA TYR A 298 -3.71 -25.31 -13.22
C TYR A 298 -5.17 -24.87 -13.42
N ASP A 299 -5.88 -24.66 -12.30
CA ASP A 299 -7.30 -24.29 -12.26
C ASP A 299 -7.52 -22.81 -12.61
N ARG A 300 -6.55 -21.94 -12.29
CA ARG A 300 -6.54 -20.51 -12.62
C ARG A 300 -5.11 -20.07 -12.95
N TYR A 301 -4.98 -18.93 -13.61
CA TYR A 301 -3.73 -18.33 -14.03
C TYR A 301 -3.66 -16.87 -13.59
N LYS A 302 -2.47 -16.42 -13.16
CA LYS A 302 -2.11 -15.00 -13.05
C LYS A 302 -1.65 -14.52 -14.42
N PHE A 303 -2.09 -13.34 -14.81
CA PHE A 303 -1.51 -12.60 -15.91
C PHE A 303 -1.40 -11.12 -15.54
N GLY A 304 -0.24 -10.51 -15.78
CA GLY A 304 -0.01 -9.08 -15.62
C GLY A 304 0.74 -8.50 -16.80
N LEU A 305 0.32 -7.31 -17.24
CA LEU A 305 0.99 -6.50 -18.25
C LEU A 305 1.05 -5.06 -17.74
N GLY A 306 2.26 -4.50 -17.65
CA GLY A 306 2.47 -3.07 -17.52
C GLY A 306 3.20 -2.54 -18.76
N ILE A 307 2.80 -1.38 -19.28
CA ILE A 307 3.46 -0.71 -20.40
C ILE A 307 3.62 0.76 -20.04
N SER A 308 4.82 1.31 -20.21
CA SER A 308 5.06 2.75 -20.10
C SER A 308 5.26 3.38 -21.48
N PHE A 309 4.51 4.44 -21.73
CA PHE A 309 4.68 5.37 -22.84
C PHE A 309 5.27 6.69 -22.31
N ILE A 310 5.49 7.66 -23.20
CA ILE A 310 6.13 8.93 -22.85
C ILE A 310 5.36 9.78 -21.82
N ASP A 311 4.02 9.77 -21.86
CA ASP A 311 3.17 10.62 -21.00
C ASP A 311 2.26 9.83 -20.03
N TYR A 312 2.21 8.50 -20.15
CA TYR A 312 1.32 7.65 -19.37
C TYR A 312 1.79 6.19 -19.38
N SER A 313 1.31 5.40 -18.43
CA SER A 313 1.43 3.94 -18.45
C SER A 313 0.05 3.27 -18.48
N TYR A 314 -0.01 2.08 -19.07
CA TYR A 314 -1.16 1.19 -19.10
C TYR A 314 -0.87 -0.06 -18.26
N GLY A 315 -1.85 -0.48 -17.46
CA GLY A 315 -1.76 -1.69 -16.64
C GLY A 315 -2.97 -2.59 -16.85
N TYR A 316 -2.74 -3.85 -17.21
CA TYR A 316 -3.76 -4.90 -17.26
C TYR A 316 -3.37 -6.04 -16.34
N TYR A 317 -4.33 -6.58 -15.59
CA TYR A 317 -4.10 -7.69 -14.68
C TYR A 317 -5.32 -8.63 -14.64
N LYS A 318 -5.10 -9.94 -14.72
CA LYS A 318 -6.15 -10.97 -14.66
C LYS A 318 -5.74 -12.12 -13.74
N ILE A 319 -6.73 -12.63 -13.00
CA ILE A 319 -6.70 -13.94 -12.34
C ILE A 319 -7.88 -14.75 -12.88
N GLY A 320 -7.66 -15.92 -13.45
CA GLY A 320 -8.73 -16.76 -14.02
C GLY A 320 -8.23 -17.59 -15.20
N ASP A 321 -8.99 -17.67 -16.29
CA ASP A 321 -8.52 -18.39 -17.49
C ASP A 321 -7.27 -17.74 -18.09
N LYS A 322 -6.45 -18.52 -18.80
CA LYS A 322 -5.27 -18.03 -19.55
C LYS A 322 -5.62 -16.79 -20.41
N VAL A 323 -4.63 -15.92 -20.59
CA VAL A 323 -4.72 -14.77 -21.51
C VAL A 323 -4.01 -15.16 -22.81
N LEU A 324 -4.81 -15.51 -23.82
CA LEU A 324 -4.32 -15.99 -25.13
C LEU A 324 -4.21 -14.87 -26.18
N ASP A 325 -4.75 -13.69 -25.89
CA ASP A 325 -4.61 -12.46 -26.67
C ASP A 325 -4.81 -11.25 -25.74
N ILE A 326 -4.23 -10.11 -26.09
CA ILE A 326 -4.45 -8.84 -25.40
C ILE A 326 -4.47 -7.67 -26.39
N THR A 327 -5.60 -6.97 -26.41
CA THR A 327 -5.74 -5.70 -27.12
C THR A 327 -5.33 -4.57 -26.20
N ILE A 328 -4.33 -3.77 -26.62
CA ILE A 328 -3.90 -2.60 -25.86
C ILE A 328 -4.65 -1.37 -26.40
N PRO A 329 -5.38 -0.62 -25.54
CA PRO A 329 -6.18 0.51 -25.96
C PRO A 329 -5.32 1.70 -26.43
N MET A 330 -5.95 2.62 -27.16
CA MET A 330 -5.31 3.87 -27.60
C MET A 330 -5.05 4.82 -26.41
N LYS A 331 -4.08 5.74 -26.55
CA LYS A 331 -3.83 6.78 -25.54
C LYS A 331 -5.12 7.55 -25.24
N PRO A 332 -5.60 7.58 -23.99
CA PRO A 332 -6.81 8.31 -23.63
C PRO A 332 -6.56 9.82 -23.55
N SER A 333 -7.61 10.62 -23.72
CA SER A 333 -7.59 12.02 -23.30
C SER A 333 -7.54 12.15 -21.77
N PHE A 334 -6.62 12.99 -21.29
CA PHE A 334 -6.48 13.34 -19.89
C PHE A 334 -5.94 14.78 -19.80
N THR A 335 -6.49 15.60 -18.90
CA THR A 335 -6.06 16.98 -18.68
C THR A 335 -6.29 17.34 -17.21
N MET A 336 -5.23 17.82 -16.55
CA MET A 336 -5.31 18.29 -15.17
C MET A 336 -5.96 19.69 -15.12
N VAL A 337 -6.83 19.92 -14.15
CA VAL A 337 -7.51 21.21 -13.91
C VAL A 337 -7.04 21.82 -12.59
N SER A 338 -6.95 21.01 -11.54
CA SER A 338 -6.41 21.39 -10.22
C SER A 338 -5.54 20.26 -9.68
N GLN A 339 -4.32 20.59 -9.23
CA GLN A 339 -3.38 19.65 -8.60
C GLN A 339 -3.47 19.61 -7.07
N ASP A 340 -4.24 20.53 -6.48
CA ASP A 340 -4.44 20.64 -5.02
C ASP A 340 -4.93 19.31 -4.43
N ILE A 341 -4.30 18.86 -3.35
CA ILE A 341 -4.66 17.63 -2.64
C ILE A 341 -6.06 17.70 -2.05
N TYR A 342 -6.48 18.87 -1.56
CA TYR A 342 -7.79 19.10 -0.93
C TYR A 342 -8.92 19.33 -1.93
N ASN A 343 -8.58 19.65 -3.20
CA ASN A 343 -9.54 19.88 -4.27
C ASN A 343 -8.95 19.50 -5.65
N LEU A 344 -8.67 18.21 -5.83
CA LEU A 344 -8.08 17.70 -7.06
C LEU A 344 -9.12 17.59 -8.17
N GLU A 345 -8.85 18.15 -9.36
CA GLU A 345 -9.77 18.14 -10.51
C GLU A 345 -9.03 17.77 -11.81
N PHE A 346 -9.63 16.89 -12.63
CA PHE A 346 -9.13 16.53 -13.96
C PHE A 346 -10.28 16.19 -14.92
N VAL A 347 -10.01 16.27 -16.22
CA VAL A 347 -10.93 15.90 -17.30
C VAL A 347 -10.36 14.72 -18.08
N THR A 348 -11.19 13.71 -18.34
CA THR A 348 -10.84 12.52 -19.13
C THR A 348 -12.08 11.89 -19.76
N GLU A 349 -11.90 11.21 -20.90
CA GLU A 349 -12.91 10.35 -21.50
C GLU A 349 -13.04 8.97 -20.84
N LEU A 350 -12.06 8.57 -20.03
CA LEU A 350 -12.10 7.32 -19.26
C LEU A 350 -13.24 7.33 -18.25
N ASN A 351 -13.82 6.16 -17.97
CA ASN A 351 -14.81 5.97 -16.90
C ASN A 351 -14.15 5.20 -15.74
N PRO A 352 -13.32 5.84 -14.90
CA PRO A 352 -12.74 5.16 -13.75
C PRO A 352 -13.85 4.72 -12.77
N VAL A 353 -13.75 3.48 -12.29
CA VAL A 353 -14.51 2.97 -11.14
C VAL A 353 -13.88 3.55 -9.86
N THR A 354 -12.56 3.38 -9.74
CA THR A 354 -11.73 3.86 -8.64
C THR A 354 -10.56 4.66 -9.20
N LYS A 355 -10.08 5.66 -8.45
CA LYS A 355 -8.84 6.38 -8.72
C LYS A 355 -7.90 6.34 -7.52
N THR A 356 -6.60 6.43 -7.78
CA THR A 356 -5.58 6.70 -6.78
C THR A 356 -4.84 7.97 -7.16
N THR A 357 -4.60 8.84 -6.20
CA THR A 357 -3.77 10.03 -6.36
C THR A 357 -2.64 9.94 -5.37
N ARG A 358 -1.43 10.35 -5.78
CA ARG A 358 -0.27 10.35 -4.90
C ARG A 358 0.38 11.72 -4.93
N HIS A 359 0.48 12.33 -3.77
CA HIS A 359 1.20 13.57 -3.55
C HIS A 359 2.42 13.30 -2.67
N ASN A 360 3.55 13.95 -2.95
CA ASN A 360 4.72 13.86 -2.10
C ASN A 360 5.40 15.22 -1.88
N SER A 361 6.06 15.34 -0.73
CA SER A 361 7.00 16.39 -0.40
C SER A 361 8.30 15.75 0.08
N GLU A 362 9.43 16.32 -0.34
CA GLU A 362 10.78 15.85 -0.03
C GLU A 362 11.68 17.06 0.17
N LYS A 363 12.28 17.20 1.36
CA LYS A 363 13.24 18.28 1.65
C LYS A 363 14.39 17.80 2.52
N THR A 364 15.52 18.49 2.43
CA THR A 364 16.62 18.36 3.38
C THR A 364 16.64 19.60 4.26
N ASN A 365 16.56 19.44 5.58
CA ASN A 365 16.60 20.57 6.52
C ASN A 365 18.03 21.11 6.73
N GLU A 366 18.17 22.19 7.50
CA GLU A 366 19.48 22.82 7.76
C GLU A 366 20.49 21.91 8.49
N GLU A 367 20.01 20.89 9.21
CA GLU A 367 20.82 19.89 9.91
C GLU A 367 21.25 18.72 9.00
N GLY A 368 20.78 18.68 7.75
CA GLY A 368 21.05 17.61 6.79
C GLY A 368 20.08 16.42 6.89
N ALA A 369 19.03 16.51 7.72
CA ALA A 369 18.00 15.48 7.81
C ALA A 369 17.11 15.48 6.57
N TYR A 370 16.83 14.30 6.03
CA TYR A 370 15.88 14.09 4.94
C TYR A 370 14.48 13.92 5.50
N LEU A 371 13.57 14.80 5.11
CA LEU A 371 12.19 14.84 5.54
C LEU A 371 11.31 14.51 4.34
N THR A 372 10.40 13.55 4.49
CA THR A 372 9.47 13.17 3.43
C THR A 372 8.05 12.98 3.96
N THR A 373 7.07 13.47 3.20
CA THR A 373 5.66 13.16 3.40
C THR A 373 5.10 12.59 2.11
N ASP A 374 4.42 11.45 2.21
CA ASP A 374 3.80 10.74 1.10
C ASP A 374 2.31 10.58 1.41
N TRP A 375 1.42 11.12 0.57
CA TRP A 375 -0.02 11.00 0.75
C TRP A 375 -0.64 10.30 -0.47
N GLU A 376 -1.03 9.03 -0.30
CA GLU A 376 -1.86 8.32 -1.27
C GLU A 376 -3.34 8.42 -0.88
N VAL A 377 -4.20 8.66 -1.86
CA VAL A 377 -5.63 8.86 -1.65
C VAL A 377 -6.39 8.01 -2.65
N PHE A 378 -7.43 7.34 -2.17
CA PHE A 378 -8.21 6.37 -2.92
C PHE A 378 -9.69 6.75 -2.86
N SER A 379 -10.31 6.95 -4.03
CA SER A 379 -11.67 7.48 -4.15
C SER A 379 -12.38 7.03 -5.43
N THR A 380 -13.69 7.24 -5.55
CA THR A 380 -14.47 6.81 -6.72
C THR A 380 -14.52 7.80 -7.88
N GLY A 381 -14.68 7.23 -9.08
CA GLY A 381 -15.23 7.94 -10.22
C GLY A 381 -14.39 9.11 -10.75
N ARG A 382 -15.08 10.04 -11.40
CA ARG A 382 -14.50 11.26 -12.00
C ARG A 382 -14.59 12.50 -11.12
N ARG A 383 -15.25 12.43 -9.96
CA ARG A 383 -15.54 13.63 -9.14
C ARG A 383 -14.25 14.26 -8.62
N THR A 384 -14.33 15.54 -8.25
CA THR A 384 -13.27 16.18 -7.46
C THR A 384 -13.03 15.37 -6.18
N GLN A 385 -11.76 15.25 -5.79
CA GLN A 385 -11.40 14.62 -4.53
C GLN A 385 -11.37 15.71 -3.46
N GLN A 386 -12.21 15.57 -2.44
CA GLN A 386 -12.12 16.37 -1.23
C GLN A 386 -11.46 15.54 -0.14
N ILE A 387 -10.54 16.16 0.57
CA ILE A 387 -9.81 15.63 1.71
C ILE A 387 -9.79 16.73 2.76
N TYR A 388 -9.62 16.33 4.00
CA TYR A 388 -9.78 17.18 5.16
C TYR A 388 -8.47 17.25 5.93
N GLU A 389 -8.27 18.38 6.61
CA GLU A 389 -7.09 18.62 7.43
C GLU A 389 -6.99 17.59 8.55
N LEU A 390 -5.76 17.22 8.91
CA LEU A 390 -5.52 16.31 10.04
C LEU A 390 -5.89 17.00 11.36
N PRO A 391 -6.24 16.23 12.41
CA PRO A 391 -6.37 16.77 13.77
C PRO A 391 -5.15 17.62 14.14
N ILE A 392 -5.38 18.81 14.70
CA ILE A 392 -4.30 19.77 14.99
C ILE A 392 -3.28 19.19 15.96
N GLU A 393 -3.70 18.30 16.87
CA GLU A 393 -2.83 17.57 17.79
C GLU A 393 -1.83 16.65 17.07
N LEU A 394 -2.17 16.13 15.88
CA LEU A 394 -1.25 15.35 15.06
C LEU A 394 -0.30 16.24 14.25
N ILE A 395 -0.77 17.40 13.79
CA ILE A 395 0.09 18.40 13.11
C ILE A 395 1.12 18.96 14.09
N GLU A 396 0.71 19.32 15.32
CA GLU A 396 1.61 19.78 16.39
C GLU A 396 2.58 18.68 16.86
N ARG A 397 2.16 17.41 16.83
CA ARG A 397 3.01 16.24 17.18
C ARG A 397 4.06 15.94 16.11
N PHE A 398 3.73 16.14 14.84
CA PHE A 398 4.59 15.84 13.70
C PHE A 398 4.92 17.12 12.89
N PRO A 399 5.66 18.09 13.46
CA PRO A 399 5.90 19.38 12.82
C PRO A 399 6.76 19.32 11.55
N ASN A 400 7.42 18.19 11.29
CA ASN A 400 8.18 17.91 10.06
C ASN A 400 7.33 17.18 8.99
N MET A 401 6.02 17.04 9.21
CA MET A 401 5.08 16.50 8.23
C MET A 401 4.65 17.63 7.29
N GLU A 402 5.42 17.79 6.23
CA GLU A 402 5.31 18.89 5.26
C GLU A 402 4.06 18.74 4.37
N LEU A 403 2.91 19.16 4.90
CA LEU A 403 1.62 19.15 4.19
C LEU A 403 1.46 20.30 3.19
N GLU A 404 2.10 21.46 3.43
CA GLU A 404 1.99 22.64 2.55
C GLU A 404 2.76 22.47 1.23
N ASP A 405 3.87 21.71 1.23
CA ASP A 405 4.75 21.47 0.07
C ASP A 405 4.38 20.19 -0.72
N LEU A 406 3.16 19.65 -0.55
CA LEU A 406 2.71 18.43 -1.22
C LEU A 406 2.44 18.65 -2.72
N ASN A 407 3.27 18.06 -3.56
CA ASN A 407 3.16 18.14 -5.02
C ASN A 407 2.52 16.87 -5.59
N LEU A 408 1.63 17.00 -6.58
CA LEU A 408 0.99 15.86 -7.24
C LEU A 408 2.01 15.08 -8.10
N ASN A 409 2.26 13.84 -7.73
CA ASN A 409 3.22 12.97 -8.42
C ASN A 409 2.54 12.08 -9.47
N THR A 410 1.44 11.43 -9.06
CA THR A 410 0.78 10.35 -9.82
C THR A 410 -0.73 10.42 -9.72
N VAL A 411 -1.43 10.13 -10.82
CA VAL A 411 -2.86 9.77 -10.86
C VAL A 411 -3.02 8.43 -11.57
N ILE A 412 -3.64 7.46 -10.88
CA ILE A 412 -4.00 6.14 -11.42
C ILE A 412 -5.51 6.08 -11.56
N LEU A 413 -6.00 5.75 -12.76
CA LEU A 413 -7.42 5.60 -13.07
C LEU A 413 -7.73 4.12 -13.38
N TYR A 414 -8.43 3.43 -12.48
CA TYR A 414 -8.87 2.05 -12.65
C TYR A 414 -10.21 2.02 -13.37
N THR A 415 -10.23 1.48 -14.59
CA THR A 415 -11.39 1.50 -15.51
C THR A 415 -12.12 0.16 -15.56
N GLN A 416 -11.47 -0.92 -15.16
CA GLN A 416 -12.09 -2.22 -14.89
C GLN A 416 -11.59 -2.79 -13.57
N GLY A 417 -12.45 -3.56 -12.90
CA GLY A 417 -12.18 -4.11 -11.58
C GLY A 417 -12.29 -3.07 -10.49
N TYR A 418 -11.91 -3.46 -9.27
CA TYR A 418 -11.75 -2.53 -8.16
C TYR A 418 -12.97 -1.64 -7.89
N GLU A 419 -14.13 -2.28 -7.66
CA GLU A 419 -15.16 -1.62 -6.86
C GLU A 419 -14.53 -1.19 -5.53
N GLN A 420 -14.83 0.04 -5.12
CA GLN A 420 -14.10 0.79 -4.10
C GLN A 420 -13.84 -0.02 -2.81
N GLN A 421 -14.90 -0.58 -2.22
CA GLN A 421 -14.81 -1.40 -1.01
C GLN A 421 -13.92 -2.64 -1.20
N GLN A 422 -13.98 -3.31 -2.35
CA GLN A 422 -13.12 -4.46 -2.65
C GLN A 422 -11.66 -4.03 -2.83
N PHE A 423 -11.38 -2.91 -3.52
CA PHE A 423 -10.03 -2.34 -3.61
C PHE A 423 -9.44 -2.08 -2.22
N PHE A 424 -10.23 -1.58 -1.28
CA PHE A 424 -9.81 -1.32 0.10
C PHE A 424 -9.52 -2.61 0.87
N ILE A 425 -10.37 -3.63 0.74
CA ILE A 425 -10.13 -4.96 1.30
C ILE A 425 -8.85 -5.56 0.73
N ASP A 426 -8.62 -5.49 -0.59
CA ASP A 426 -7.42 -6.02 -1.23
C ASP A 426 -6.14 -5.28 -0.78
N LYS A 427 -6.19 -3.95 -0.66
CA LYS A 427 -5.06 -3.12 -0.19
C LYS A 427 -4.70 -3.38 1.28
N THR A 428 -5.69 -3.62 2.14
CA THR A 428 -5.48 -3.82 3.59
C THR A 428 -5.20 -5.27 3.95
N SER A 429 -6.00 -6.22 3.46
CA SER A 429 -5.84 -7.66 3.77
C SER A 429 -4.70 -8.35 3.03
N LYS A 430 -4.23 -7.76 1.92
CA LYS A 430 -3.21 -8.30 1.01
C LYS A 430 -3.54 -9.70 0.44
N ILE A 431 -4.78 -10.16 0.56
CA ILE A 431 -5.26 -11.48 0.14
C ILE A 431 -6.43 -11.27 -0.81
N ARG A 432 -6.44 -11.99 -1.93
CA ARG A 432 -7.57 -12.05 -2.85
C ARG A 432 -7.90 -13.50 -3.20
N THR A 433 -9.18 -13.82 -3.32
CA THR A 433 -9.66 -15.15 -3.75
C THR A 433 -10.50 -15.02 -5.03
N GLY A 434 -10.70 -16.15 -5.74
CA GLY A 434 -11.52 -16.19 -6.95
C GLY A 434 -10.83 -15.68 -8.22
N ASN A 435 -11.67 -15.30 -9.19
CA ASN A 435 -11.27 -14.71 -10.48
C ASN A 435 -11.36 -13.18 -10.41
N TYR A 436 -10.56 -12.50 -11.23
CA TYR A 436 -10.39 -11.06 -11.16
C TYR A 436 -9.88 -10.46 -12.47
N ILE A 437 -10.27 -9.22 -12.78
CA ILE A 437 -9.68 -8.41 -13.85
C ILE A 437 -9.51 -6.97 -13.35
N SER A 438 -8.37 -6.34 -13.65
CA SER A 438 -8.10 -4.91 -13.52
C SER A 438 -7.63 -4.35 -14.85
N GLU A 439 -8.12 -3.16 -15.20
CA GLU A 439 -7.52 -2.28 -16.20
C GLU A 439 -7.26 -0.90 -15.58
N ASN A 440 -6.06 -0.34 -15.76
CA ASN A 440 -5.73 0.99 -15.26
C ASN A 440 -4.81 1.80 -16.18
N TYR A 441 -4.88 3.12 -16.01
CA TYR A 441 -4.03 4.10 -16.67
C TYR A 441 -3.34 4.95 -15.60
N THR A 442 -2.03 5.08 -15.70
CA THR A 442 -1.22 5.87 -14.75
C THR A 442 -0.62 7.07 -15.45
N PHE A 443 -0.84 8.25 -14.90
CA PHE A 443 -0.30 9.53 -15.36
C PHE A 443 0.66 10.05 -14.28
N ASN A 444 1.85 10.51 -14.69
CA ASN A 444 2.94 10.89 -13.77
C ASN A 444 3.53 12.25 -14.18
N LYS A 445 4.19 12.92 -13.22
CA LYS A 445 5.00 14.16 -13.43
C LYS A 445 4.16 15.33 -13.94
N PHE A 446 3.41 15.93 -13.02
CA PHE A 446 2.50 17.06 -13.27
C PHE A 446 3.15 18.44 -13.13
#